data_AF-A0AAW8PYL6-F1
#
_entry.id   AF-A0AAW8PYL6-F1
#
_cell.length_a   1.000
_cell.length_b   1.000
_cell.length_c   1.000
_cell.angle_alpha   90.00
_cell.angle_beta   90.00
_cell.angle_gamma   90.00
#
_symmetry.space_group_name_H-M   'P 1'
#
loop_
_entity.id
_entity.type
_entity.pdbx_description
1 polymer ?
#
loop_
_entity_poly.entity_id
_entity_poly.type
_entity_poly.pdbx_seq_one_letter_code
_entity_poly.pdbx_strand_id
1 'polypeptide(L)' 'MNTKTKNEHQKDDEMLTNLKGTDEFLGYFGVSRVQRTFKWEYRRAYAACERAIKSGVMSQSPENELLLRFS' A
#
# COMPACT_ATOMS: atom_id res chain seq x y z
N MET A 1 -21.63 -11.43 10.33
CA MET A 1 -20.23 -11.04 10.05
C MET A 1 -19.99 -11.17 8.55
N ASN A 2 -19.79 -10.07 7.83
CA ASN A 2 -19.60 -10.06 6.37
C ASN A 2 -18.25 -10.67 5.99
N THR A 3 -18.25 -11.92 5.54
CA THR A 3 -17.07 -12.65 5.06
C THR A 3 -16.49 -12.08 3.76
N LYS A 4 -17.29 -11.36 2.95
CA LYS A 4 -16.86 -10.75 1.69
C LYS A 4 -15.76 -9.69 1.88
N THR A 5 -15.96 -8.77 2.82
CA THR A 5 -15.06 -7.61 3.01
C THR A 5 -13.70 -8.02 3.60
N LYS A 6 -13.65 -9.10 4.40
CA LYS A 6 -12.39 -9.63 4.93
C LYS A 6 -11.50 -10.19 3.82
N ASN A 7 -12.10 -10.85 2.82
CA ASN A 7 -11.37 -11.48 1.73
C ASN A 7 -10.77 -10.45 0.76
N GLU A 8 -11.48 -9.33 0.54
CA GLU A 8 -11.01 -8.24 -0.33
C GLU A 8 -9.82 -7.50 0.28
N HIS A 9 -9.84 -7.22 1.58
CA HIS A 9 -8.69 -6.56 2.23
C HIS A 9 -7.44 -7.44 2.23
N GLN A 10 -7.58 -8.74 2.49
CA GLN A 10 -6.45 -9.67 2.44
C GLN A 10 -5.81 -9.72 1.04
N LYS A 11 -6.64 -9.74 -0.01
CA LYS A 11 -6.16 -9.70 -1.38
C LYS A 11 -5.44 -8.38 -1.71
N ASP A 12 -5.97 -7.25 -1.26
CA ASP A 12 -5.34 -5.94 -1.48
C ASP A 12 -3.97 -5.88 -0.80
N ASP A 13 -3.88 -6.37 0.42
CA ASP A 13 -2.66 -6.36 1.22
C ASP A 13 -1.59 -7.30 0.61
N GLU A 14 -2.01 -8.46 0.09
CA GLU A 14 -1.15 -9.40 -0.65
C GLU A 14 -0.64 -8.78 -1.95
N MET A 15 -1.53 -8.19 -2.76
CA MET A 15 -1.13 -7.51 -4.00
C MET A 15 -0.14 -6.39 -3.72
N LEU A 16 -0.40 -5.57 -2.70
CA LEU A 16 0.49 -4.49 -2.30
C LEU A 16 1.86 -5.01 -1.87
N THR A 17 1.92 -6.09 -1.09
CA THR A 17 3.19 -6.71 -0.66
C THR A 17 4.01 -7.24 -1.83
N ASN A 18 3.36 -7.72 -2.90
CA ASN A 18 4.04 -8.20 -4.11
C ASN A 18 4.76 -7.09 -4.90
N LEU A 19 4.53 -5.82 -4.60
CA LEU A 19 5.29 -4.71 -5.19
C LEU A 19 6.67 -4.52 -4.55
N LYS A 20 6.90 -5.14 -3.39
CA LYS A 20 8.20 -5.04 -2.70
C LYS A 20 9.30 -5.59 -3.60
N GLY A 21 10.33 -4.77 -3.84
CA GLY A 21 11.47 -5.14 -4.68
C GLY A 21 11.28 -4.91 -6.18
N THR A 22 10.15 -4.37 -6.62
CA THR A 22 9.98 -3.89 -7.99
C THR A 22 10.64 -2.52 -8.17
N ASP A 23 11.22 -2.26 -9.35
CA ASP A 23 12.01 -1.04 -9.63
C ASP A 23 11.27 0.26 -9.28
N GLU A 24 9.96 0.32 -9.52
CA GLU A 24 9.13 1.49 -9.24
C GLU A 24 8.95 1.79 -7.73
N PHE A 25 9.27 0.82 -6.87
CA PHE A 25 9.03 0.82 -5.42
C PHE A 25 10.30 0.53 -4.59
N LEU A 26 11.49 0.59 -5.19
CA LEU A 26 12.77 0.43 -4.48
C LEU A 26 13.11 1.59 -3.53
N GLY A 27 12.54 2.78 -3.78
CA GLY A 27 12.75 3.99 -2.99
C GLY A 27 11.47 4.49 -2.33
N TYR A 28 11.45 5.79 -2.01
CA TYR A 28 10.25 6.45 -1.54
C TYR A 28 9.21 6.62 -2.66
N PHE A 29 7.95 6.36 -2.36
CA PHE A 29 6.83 6.53 -3.28
C PHE A 29 5.59 7.06 -2.55
N GLY A 30 4.72 7.75 -3.29
CA GLY A 30 3.42 8.17 -2.77
C GLY A 30 2.32 7.15 -3.04
N VAL A 31 1.20 7.26 -2.32
CA VAL A 31 -0.03 6.46 -2.54
C VAL A 31 -0.51 6.52 -3.99
N SER A 32 -0.34 7.65 -4.67
CA SER A 32 -0.70 7.83 -6.09
C SER A 32 0.09 6.92 -7.04
N ARG A 33 1.25 6.39 -6.63
CA ARG A 33 1.97 5.37 -7.42
C ARG A 33 1.26 4.02 -7.32
N VAL A 34 0.92 3.56 -6.11
CA VAL A 34 0.11 2.36 -5.87
C VAL A 34 -1.22 2.42 -6.62
N GLN A 35 -1.90 3.57 -6.55
CA GLN A 35 -3.15 3.81 -7.27
C GLN A 35 -3.00 3.54 -8.78
N ARG A 36 -1.95 4.07 -9.40
CA ARG A 36 -1.69 3.91 -10.85
C ARG A 36 -1.31 2.47 -11.21
N THR A 37 -0.45 1.84 -10.41
CA THR A 37 0.00 0.45 -10.65
C THR A 37 -1.18 -0.52 -10.66
N PHE A 38 -2.11 -0.40 -9.71
CA PHE A 38 -3.26 -1.30 -9.62
C PHE A 38 -4.54 -0.79 -10.29
N LYS A 39 -4.52 0.44 -10.85
CA LYS A 39 -5.70 1.13 -11.38
C LYS A 39 -6.85 1.17 -10.36
N TRP A 40 -6.51 1.47 -9.11
CA TRP A 40 -7.48 1.56 -8.01
C TRP A 40 -8.00 2.99 -7.84
N GLU A 41 -9.14 3.10 -7.19
CA GLU A 41 -9.56 4.37 -6.58
C GLU A 41 -8.55 4.81 -5.53
N TYR A 42 -8.27 6.11 -5.47
CA TYR A 42 -7.29 6.66 -4.51
C TYR A 42 -7.63 6.26 -3.07
N ARG A 43 -8.92 6.30 -2.70
CA ARG A 43 -9.39 5.90 -1.36
C ARG A 43 -9.06 4.45 -1.02
N ARG A 44 -9.11 3.53 -1.99
CA ARG A 44 -8.75 2.12 -1.81
C ARG A 44 -7.25 1.96 -1.63
N ALA A 45 -6.46 2.59 -2.50
CA ALA A 45 -4.99 2.57 -2.41
C ALA A 45 -4.51 3.15 -1.07
N TYR A 46 -5.10 4.27 -0.64
CA TYR A 46 -4.82 4.89 0.65
C TYR A 46 -5.13 3.95 1.81
N ALA A 47 -6.32 3.35 1.83
CA ALA A 47 -6.70 2.41 2.89
C ALA A 47 -5.80 1.16 2.95
N ALA A 48 -5.32 0.66 1.81
CA ALA A 48 -4.37 -0.46 1.76
C ALA A 48 -2.98 -0.05 2.30
N CYS A 49 -2.48 1.12 1.91
CA CYS A 49 -1.22 1.66 2.42
C CYS A 49 -1.28 1.90 3.95
N GLU A 50 -2.38 2.47 4.45
CA GLU A 50 -2.62 2.66 5.89
C GLU A 50 -2.57 1.33 6.67
N ARG A 51 -3.17 0.27 6.12
CA ARG A 51 -3.09 -1.06 6.73
C ARG A 51 -1.68 -1.62 6.70
N ALA A 52 -0.96 -1.44 5.59
CA ALA A 52 0.43 -1.87 5.45
C ALA A 52 1.39 -1.13 6.40
N ILE A 53 1.13 0.14 6.70
CA ILE A 53 1.86 0.91 7.72
C ILE A 53 1.58 0.32 9.10
N LYS A 54 0.30 0.10 9.45
CA LYS A 54 -0.09 -0.47 10.75
C LYS A 54 0.42 -1.90 10.97
N SER A 55 0.61 -2.68 9.91
CA SER A 55 1.18 -4.02 9.97
C SER A 55 2.72 -4.04 9.89
N GLY A 56 3.37 -2.88 9.71
CA GLY A 56 4.83 -2.75 9.65
C GLY A 56 5.46 -3.11 8.30
N VAL A 57 4.65 -3.44 7.29
CA VAL A 57 5.12 -3.74 5.92
C VAL A 57 5.67 -2.49 5.23
N MET A 58 5.13 -1.32 5.58
CA MET A 58 5.61 -0.02 5.10
C MET A 58 5.89 0.94 6.25
N SER A 59 6.68 1.96 5.96
CA SER A 59 6.90 3.10 6.85
C SER A 59 6.75 4.42 6.08
N GLN A 60 6.29 5.45 6.78
CA GLN A 60 6.32 6.82 6.27
C GLN A 60 7.73 7.39 6.37
N SER A 61 8.10 8.27 5.44
CA SER A 61 9.37 8.98 5.52
C SER A 61 9.36 9.94 6.72
N PRO A 62 10.45 10.00 7.53
CA PRO A 62 10.56 10.98 8.60
C PRO A 62 10.66 12.42 8.08
N GLU A 63 11.05 12.62 6.82
CA GLU A 63 11.20 13.94 6.20
C GLU A 63 9.93 14.41 5.49
N ASN A 64 9.05 13.48 5.11
CA ASN A 64 7.81 13.78 4.38
C ASN A 64 6.76 12.67 4.58
N GLU A 65 5.72 12.97 5.36
CA GLU A 65 4.65 12.03 5.70
C GLU A 65 3.85 11.50 4.49
N LEU A 66 3.94 12.16 3.34
CA LEU A 66 3.29 11.74 2.08
C LEU A 66 4.07 10.64 1.34
N LEU A 67 5.31 10.40 1.74
CA LEU A 67 6.18 9.41 1.13
C LEU A 67 6.23 8.14 1.97
N LEU A 68 6.08 7.01 1.31
CA LEU A 68 6.09 5.67 1.86
C LEU A 68 7.30 4.91 1.34
N ARG A 69 7.77 3.93 2.11
CA ARG A 69 8.79 2.96 1.69
C ARG A 69 8.41 1.59 2.25
N PHE A 70 8.66 0.53 1.48
CA PHE A 70 8.61 -0.83 2.03
C PHE A 70 9.73 -1.03 3.05
N SER A 71 9.39 -1.60 4.21
CA SER A 71 10.35 -1.98 5.26
C SER A 71 11.28 -3.11 4.82
#